data_AF-A0A355WDI8-F1
#
_entry.id   AF-A0A355WDI8-F1
#
_cell.length_a   1.000
_cell.length_b   1.000
_cell.length_c   1.000
_cell.angle_alpha   90.00
_cell.angle_beta   90.00
_cell.angle_gamma   90.00
#
_symmetry.space_group_name_H-M   'P 1'
#
loop_
_entity.id
_entity.type
_entity.pdbx_description
1 polymer ?
#
loop_
_entity_poly.entity_id
_entity_poly.type
_entity_poly.pdbx_seq_one_letter_code
_entity_poly.pdbx_strand_id
1 'polypeptide(L)'
;AKFPDKNNAISKDKAQDIYKNKLGLELSCQLINKNEGELVPMLVYSFKDKNGVIDALTGEVLENNNYEILKRYAMDEKFRSAGGGGTKEVLTPEETASLEKNSKLIKQDEAVQILKKYLPINEKYTLQSANLYTDRNNSNPTWFISYYFNSKEGYGSMRGEVDALTKEVLSFYIEGNEFYPKGENIKPSYSKVAAKAKADEFLKTICGEKFKLTSYDDNYNEDIDYGYIRNYDFHYTGKINGVVCPFDSIVVSVNAYTGEVMCYNLNWKNIKLPSKDKIISLEKANSIVFQKLGFDKEYIKYKNVKEKDSKEEIKLAYLFDSIPGAIDANSGELIDSMGKTIKEIKPIIFNDIKGSPSEENIKILSDLRIIDDETVNFNPYDYILQKDFIKYMVRSLEPYFVLTNEDSYDEYYKIAIDRKLISEKEKNINGNVSKEFAAKIAVRALNLGYTAELSNIFTTPYKDAGDLDAKLKGYVAIANELKIIPVKDGYLYPKNNITRAEAADIIVNYLKVNLTLND
;
A
#
# COMPACT_ATOMS: atom_id res chain seq x y z
N ALA A 1 -27.78 -12.70 6.09
CA ALA A 1 -27.80 -11.69 5.03
C ALA A 1 -28.39 -12.30 3.76
N LYS A 2 -29.23 -11.56 3.01
CA LYS A 2 -29.79 -12.02 1.74
C LYS A 2 -28.77 -11.72 0.64
N PHE A 3 -28.32 -12.74 -0.10
CA PHE A 3 -27.38 -12.54 -1.21
C PHE A 3 -28.13 -12.08 -2.46
N PRO A 4 -27.67 -11.03 -3.15
CA PRO A 4 -28.21 -10.65 -4.45
C PRO A 4 -28.11 -11.78 -5.49
N ASP A 5 -29.15 -11.97 -6.31
CA ASP A 5 -29.13 -12.94 -7.41
C ASP A 5 -28.25 -12.43 -8.57
N LYS A 6 -27.24 -13.23 -8.95
CA LYS A 6 -26.29 -12.90 -10.02
C LYS A 6 -26.97 -12.78 -11.39
N ASN A 7 -28.13 -13.42 -11.59
CA ASN A 7 -28.85 -13.38 -12.87
C ASN A 7 -29.48 -12.01 -13.16
N ASN A 8 -29.65 -11.18 -12.13
CA ASN A 8 -30.19 -9.82 -12.28
C ASN A 8 -29.10 -8.77 -12.52
N ALA A 9 -27.83 -9.19 -12.66
CA ALA A 9 -26.74 -8.28 -12.88
C ALA A 9 -26.78 -7.66 -14.29
N ILE A 10 -26.38 -6.39 -14.39
CA ILE A 10 -26.08 -5.75 -15.67
C ILE A 10 -25.00 -6.53 -16.42
N SER A 11 -24.96 -6.41 -17.75
CA SER A 11 -23.92 -7.06 -18.55
C SER A 11 -22.52 -6.52 -18.21
N LYS A 12 -21.51 -7.37 -18.40
CA LYS A 12 -20.10 -7.00 -18.24
C LYS A 12 -19.72 -5.80 -19.10
N ASP A 13 -20.17 -5.75 -20.36
CA ASP A 13 -19.90 -4.63 -21.27
C ASP A 13 -20.47 -3.31 -20.74
N LYS A 14 -21.71 -3.33 -20.23
CA LYS A 14 -22.32 -2.15 -19.61
C LYS A 14 -21.54 -1.70 -18.37
N ALA A 15 -21.07 -2.64 -17.55
CA ALA A 15 -20.22 -2.33 -16.41
C ALA A 15 -18.86 -1.75 -16.84
N GLN A 16 -18.23 -2.26 -17.90
CA GLN A 16 -16.98 -1.71 -18.44
C GLN A 16 -17.16 -0.27 -18.92
N ASP A 17 -18.28 0.05 -19.59
CA ASP A 17 -18.55 1.40 -20.06
C ASP A 17 -18.85 2.36 -18.90
N ILE A 18 -19.57 1.91 -17.87
CA ILE A 18 -19.73 2.68 -16.63
C ILE A 18 -18.37 2.93 -15.99
N TYR A 19 -17.51 1.90 -15.92
CA TYR A 19 -16.18 2.01 -15.34
C TYR A 19 -15.35 3.06 -16.06
N LYS A 20 -15.19 2.95 -17.39
CA LYS A 20 -14.41 3.90 -18.21
C LYS A 20 -14.84 5.36 -17.98
N ASN A 21 -16.14 5.59 -17.81
CA ASN A 21 -16.71 6.93 -17.71
C ASN A 21 -16.65 7.50 -16.28
N LYS A 22 -16.94 6.70 -15.26
CA LYS A 22 -17.07 7.18 -13.87
C LYS A 22 -15.84 6.95 -13.01
N LEU A 23 -15.13 5.84 -13.20
CA LEU A 23 -13.98 5.44 -12.40
C LEU A 23 -12.70 5.59 -13.21
N GLY A 24 -12.60 4.84 -14.30
CA GLY A 24 -11.71 5.05 -15.44
C GLY A 24 -10.23 5.25 -15.11
N LEU A 25 -9.51 5.63 -16.15
CA LEU A 25 -8.10 5.99 -16.08
C LEU A 25 -7.92 7.47 -16.41
N GLU A 26 -6.83 8.04 -15.92
CA GLU A 26 -6.36 9.38 -16.31
C GLU A 26 -4.85 9.39 -16.54
N LEU A 27 -4.42 10.30 -17.43
CA LEU A 27 -2.99 10.51 -17.65
C LEU A 27 -2.40 11.28 -16.47
N SER A 28 -1.42 10.68 -15.83
CA SER A 28 -0.74 11.19 -14.65
C SER A 28 0.78 11.17 -14.84
N CYS A 29 1.49 12.07 -14.16
CA CYS A 29 2.93 12.00 -13.98
C CYS A 29 3.20 11.58 -12.54
N GLN A 30 3.84 10.44 -12.33
CA GLN A 30 4.21 9.98 -10.99
C GLN A 30 5.73 10.04 -10.81
N LEU A 31 6.17 10.25 -9.57
CA LEU A 31 7.57 10.14 -9.19
C LEU A 31 7.85 8.72 -8.73
N ILE A 32 8.54 7.97 -9.57
CA ILE A 32 8.88 6.58 -9.33
C ILE A 32 10.28 6.51 -8.73
N ASN A 33 10.41 5.83 -7.60
CA ASN A 33 11.71 5.58 -6.99
C ASN A 33 12.43 4.46 -7.75
N LYS A 34 13.36 4.83 -8.64
CA LYS A 34 14.22 3.87 -9.33
C LYS A 34 15.54 3.81 -8.59
N ASN A 35 15.90 2.64 -8.05
CA ASN A 35 17.19 2.37 -7.39
C ASN A 35 17.46 3.17 -6.10
N GLU A 36 16.68 2.93 -5.03
CA GLU A 36 16.98 3.37 -3.65
C GLU A 36 17.31 4.87 -3.49
N GLY A 37 16.48 5.76 -4.05
CA GLY A 37 16.49 7.19 -3.68
C GLY A 37 16.32 8.17 -4.85
N GLU A 38 16.46 7.72 -6.09
CA GLU A 38 16.25 8.59 -7.25
C GLU A 38 14.77 8.60 -7.67
N LEU A 39 14.11 9.74 -7.46
CA LEU A 39 12.75 9.98 -7.92
C LEU A 39 12.75 10.42 -9.38
N VAL A 40 12.26 9.55 -10.27
CA VAL A 40 12.18 9.81 -11.70
C VAL A 40 10.73 10.06 -12.12
N PRO A 41 10.44 11.19 -12.81
CA PRO A 41 9.10 11.43 -13.34
C PRO A 41 8.77 10.48 -14.49
N MET A 42 7.61 9.84 -14.42
CA MET A 42 7.10 8.91 -15.41
C MET A 42 5.65 9.24 -15.75
N LEU A 43 5.33 9.27 -17.06
CA LEU A 43 3.94 9.35 -17.51
C LEU A 43 3.29 7.97 -17.43
N VAL A 44 2.15 7.91 -16.76
CA VAL A 44 1.37 6.70 -16.53
C VAL A 44 -0.11 6.97 -16.72
N TYR A 45 -0.88 5.93 -16.98
CA TYR A 45 -2.33 5.94 -16.76
C TYR A 45 -2.61 5.43 -15.36
N SER A 46 -3.18 6.29 -14.51
CA SER A 46 -3.59 5.95 -13.14
C SER A 46 -5.10 5.80 -13.05
N PHE A 47 -5.56 4.94 -12.13
CA PHE A 47 -6.97 4.84 -11.76
C PHE A 47 -7.39 6.11 -11.00
N LYS A 48 -8.49 6.78 -11.42
CA LYS A 48 -8.93 8.03 -10.79
C LYS A 48 -9.47 7.80 -9.39
N ASP A 49 -10.23 6.73 -9.22
CA ASP A 49 -10.74 6.26 -7.94
C ASP A 49 -10.34 4.79 -7.78
N LYS A 50 -9.39 4.55 -6.87
CA LYS A 50 -8.83 3.22 -6.61
C LYS A 50 -9.78 2.32 -5.81
N ASN A 51 -10.81 2.89 -5.19
CA ASN A 51 -11.70 2.22 -4.23
C ASN A 51 -13.13 2.05 -4.76
N GLY A 52 -13.49 2.76 -5.82
CA GLY A 52 -14.78 2.64 -6.47
C GLY A 52 -14.96 1.29 -7.17
N VAL A 53 -16.09 0.66 -6.92
CA VAL A 53 -16.56 -0.54 -7.64
C VAL A 53 -17.96 -0.28 -8.20
N ILE A 54 -18.44 -1.11 -9.11
CA ILE A 54 -19.76 -0.90 -9.76
C ILE A 54 -20.76 -1.89 -9.18
N ASP A 55 -21.84 -1.40 -8.58
CA ASP A 55 -22.96 -2.23 -8.16
C ASP A 55 -23.49 -3.01 -9.38
N ALA A 56 -23.43 -4.33 -9.31
CA ALA A 56 -23.74 -5.17 -10.45
C ALA A 56 -25.24 -5.15 -10.77
N LEU A 57 -26.12 -4.74 -9.86
CA LEU A 57 -27.56 -4.66 -10.11
C LEU A 57 -27.96 -3.29 -10.64
N THR A 58 -27.46 -2.22 -10.01
CA THR A 58 -27.91 -0.84 -10.33
C THR A 58 -27.02 -0.15 -11.36
N GLY A 59 -25.74 -0.53 -11.46
CA GLY A 59 -24.73 0.19 -12.23
C GLY A 59 -24.27 1.51 -11.57
N GLU A 60 -24.58 1.70 -10.29
CA GLU A 60 -24.07 2.81 -9.49
C GLU A 60 -22.63 2.54 -9.03
N VAL A 61 -21.87 3.61 -8.82
CA VAL A 61 -20.54 3.51 -8.22
C VAL A 61 -20.71 3.38 -6.71
N LEU A 62 -20.08 2.37 -6.14
CA LEU A 62 -20.01 2.15 -4.70
C LEU A 62 -18.63 2.59 -4.22
N GLU A 63 -18.59 3.60 -3.35
CA GLU A 63 -17.38 4.02 -2.67
C GLU A 63 -17.14 3.06 -1.49
N ASN A 64 -16.25 2.07 -1.64
CA ASN A 64 -16.00 1.07 -0.60
C ASN A 64 -14.58 1.20 -0.02
N ASN A 65 -14.47 1.83 1.16
CA ASN A 65 -13.19 1.93 1.87
C ASN A 65 -12.63 0.57 2.31
N ASN A 66 -13.44 -0.50 2.39
CA ASN A 66 -12.96 -1.81 2.80
C ASN A 66 -12.20 -2.58 1.71
N TYR A 67 -12.37 -2.21 0.43
CA TYR A 67 -11.71 -2.92 -0.67
C TYR A 67 -10.19 -2.69 -0.66
N GLU A 68 -9.75 -1.46 -0.39
CA GLU A 68 -8.32 -1.19 -0.17
C GLU A 68 -7.85 -1.66 1.20
N ILE A 69 -8.65 -1.59 2.27
CA ILE A 69 -8.21 -2.03 3.59
C ILE A 69 -7.84 -3.52 3.58
N LEU A 70 -8.64 -4.38 2.94
CA LEU A 70 -8.38 -5.83 2.89
C LEU A 70 -7.21 -6.23 1.98
N LYS A 71 -6.91 -5.47 0.92
CA LYS A 71 -5.72 -5.70 0.07
C LYS A 71 -4.45 -5.01 0.60
N ARG A 72 -4.59 -3.84 1.23
CA ARG A 72 -3.49 -3.15 1.94
C ARG A 72 -3.00 -3.97 3.11
N TYR A 73 -3.85 -4.64 3.89
CA TYR A 73 -3.34 -5.50 4.97
C TYR A 73 -2.43 -6.65 4.47
N ALA A 74 -2.52 -7.05 3.19
CA ALA A 74 -1.59 -8.01 2.59
C ALA A 74 -0.27 -7.37 2.07
N MET A 75 -0.13 -6.04 2.05
CA MET A 75 1.06 -5.31 1.56
C MET A 75 1.62 -4.23 2.52
N ASP A 76 0.87 -3.75 3.53
CA ASP A 76 1.18 -2.55 4.32
C ASP A 76 2.07 -2.79 5.56
N GLU A 77 2.38 -4.03 5.95
CA GLU A 77 3.33 -4.27 7.05
C GLU A 77 4.74 -3.74 6.73
N LYS A 78 5.09 -3.50 5.46
CA LYS A 78 6.35 -2.86 5.06
C LYS A 78 6.26 -1.35 4.87
N PHE A 79 5.11 -0.77 4.52
CA PHE A 79 4.99 0.66 4.22
C PHE A 79 4.86 1.56 5.46
N ARG A 80 4.40 1.02 6.60
CA ARG A 80 4.46 1.74 7.90
C ARG A 80 5.88 2.08 8.36
N SER A 81 6.91 1.48 7.75
CA SER A 81 8.33 1.78 8.02
C SER A 81 8.98 2.74 7.00
N ALA A 82 8.28 3.08 5.91
CA ALA A 82 8.77 3.99 4.87
C ALA A 82 8.17 5.40 4.97
N GLY A 83 7.60 5.75 6.13
CA GLY A 83 7.46 7.14 6.55
C GLY A 83 8.85 7.73 6.73
N GLY A 84 9.47 8.14 5.64
CA GLY A 84 10.70 8.93 5.62
C GLY A 84 10.41 10.26 6.30
N GLY A 85 10.43 10.26 7.63
CA GLY A 85 10.69 11.46 8.40
C GLY A 85 12.11 11.88 8.05
N GLY A 86 12.25 12.65 6.96
CA GLY A 86 13.47 13.39 6.70
C GLY A 86 13.76 14.19 7.96
N THR A 87 14.87 13.89 8.62
CA THR A 87 15.30 14.64 9.80
C THR A 87 15.62 16.05 9.33
N LYS A 88 14.68 16.98 9.50
CA LYS A 88 14.93 18.42 9.33
C LYS A 88 15.98 18.82 10.38
N GLU A 89 17.17 19.18 9.94
CA GLU A 89 18.23 19.66 10.82
C GLU A 89 18.08 21.17 11.02
N VAL A 90 18.02 21.58 12.30
CA VAL A 90 18.09 22.98 12.69
C VAL A 90 19.53 23.43 12.49
N LEU A 91 19.74 24.53 11.75
CA LEU A 91 21.07 25.11 11.61
C LEU A 91 21.52 25.78 12.91
N THR A 92 22.81 25.70 13.21
CA THR A 92 23.38 26.48 14.32
C THR A 92 23.36 27.98 14.01
N PRO A 93 23.48 28.87 15.02
CA PRO A 93 23.55 30.31 14.79
C PRO A 93 24.67 30.74 13.83
N GLU A 94 25.82 30.06 13.87
CA GLU A 94 26.96 30.36 12.99
C GLU A 94 26.70 29.95 11.53
N GLU A 95 26.11 28.77 11.32
CA GLU A 95 25.71 28.28 9.98
C GLU A 95 24.60 29.14 9.38
N THR A 96 23.62 29.52 10.20
CA THR A 96 22.55 30.44 9.82
C THR A 96 23.14 31.79 9.41
N ALA A 97 24.01 32.38 10.22
CA ALA A 97 24.65 33.66 9.90
C ALA A 97 25.55 33.60 8.65
N SER A 98 26.16 32.44 8.36
CA SER A 98 26.92 32.21 7.13
C SER A 98 26.01 32.15 5.91
N LEU A 99 24.88 31.44 6.01
CA LEU A 99 23.89 31.33 4.93
C LEU A 99 23.12 32.64 4.71
N GLU A 100 22.83 33.41 5.75
CA GLU A 100 22.22 34.74 5.64
C GLU A 100 23.13 35.78 4.97
N LYS A 101 24.45 35.53 4.90
CA LYS A 101 25.38 36.34 4.08
C LYS A 101 25.26 36.00 2.59
N ASN A 102 24.61 34.90 2.22
CA ASN A 102 24.25 34.61 0.84
C ASN A 102 23.16 35.60 0.40
N SER A 103 23.53 36.58 -0.42
CA SER A 103 22.68 37.70 -0.82
C SER A 103 21.38 37.31 -1.55
N LYS A 104 21.19 36.02 -1.85
CA LYS A 104 19.98 35.50 -2.51
C LYS A 104 18.91 35.04 -1.52
N LEU A 105 19.25 34.75 -0.26
CA LEU A 105 18.28 34.28 0.74
C LEU A 105 17.66 35.47 1.50
N ILE A 106 16.37 35.36 1.83
CA ILE A 106 15.72 36.32 2.73
C ILE A 106 16.16 36.11 4.17
N LYS A 107 16.20 37.21 4.92
CA LYS A 107 16.52 37.21 6.34
C LYS A 107 15.32 36.83 7.18
N GLN A 108 15.58 36.44 8.43
CA GLN A 108 14.56 36.10 9.43
C GLN A 108 13.43 37.14 9.51
N ASP A 109 13.76 38.42 9.64
CA ASP A 109 12.76 39.50 9.77
C ASP A 109 11.86 39.61 8.54
N GLU A 110 12.42 39.44 7.33
CA GLU A 110 11.66 39.47 6.09
C GLU A 110 10.70 38.28 6.02
N ALA A 111 11.14 37.07 6.36
CA ALA A 111 10.31 35.88 6.41
C ALA A 111 9.15 36.04 7.43
N VAL A 112 9.45 36.60 8.61
CA VAL A 112 8.45 36.94 9.62
C VAL A 112 7.41 37.93 9.08
N GLN A 113 7.84 38.97 8.37
CA GLN A 113 6.91 39.95 7.79
C GLN A 113 6.08 39.38 6.63
N ILE A 114 6.63 38.45 5.84
CA ILE A 114 5.88 37.75 4.81
C ILE A 114 4.77 36.92 5.44
N LEU A 115 5.09 36.06 6.41
CA LEU A 115 4.12 35.17 7.03
C LEU A 115 3.04 35.93 7.81
N LYS A 116 3.42 37.01 8.51
CA LYS A 116 2.49 37.87 9.27
C LYS A 116 1.33 38.42 8.44
N LYS A 117 1.48 38.59 7.12
CA LYS A 117 0.40 39.09 6.24
C LYS A 117 -0.78 38.12 6.12
N TYR A 118 -0.56 36.84 6.41
CA TYR A 118 -1.55 35.77 6.23
C TYR A 118 -2.05 35.19 7.54
N LEU A 119 -1.46 35.58 8.67
CA LEU A 119 -1.80 35.08 10.00
C LEU A 119 -2.54 36.17 10.80
N PRO A 120 -3.63 35.84 11.51
CA PRO A 120 -4.37 36.80 12.35
C PRO A 120 -3.65 37.08 13.67
N ILE A 121 -2.38 37.48 13.61
CA ILE A 121 -1.53 37.76 14.77
C ILE A 121 -1.97 39.07 15.42
N ASN A 122 -2.31 39.01 16.71
CA ASN A 122 -2.60 40.16 17.57
C ASN A 122 -1.65 40.19 18.78
N GLU A 123 -1.81 41.18 19.66
CA GLU A 123 -0.94 41.41 20.82
C GLU A 123 -0.84 40.24 21.81
N LYS A 124 -1.79 39.28 21.78
CA LYS A 124 -1.74 38.10 22.65
C LYS A 124 -0.61 37.14 22.24
N TYR A 125 -0.28 37.09 20.96
CA TYR A 125 0.64 36.11 20.40
C TYR A 125 2.09 36.57 20.52
N THR A 126 2.92 35.74 21.15
CA THR A 126 4.36 35.99 21.25
C THR A 126 5.12 35.10 20.26
N LEU A 127 6.11 35.67 19.56
CA LEU A 127 7.02 34.92 18.70
C LEU A 127 7.85 33.96 19.58
N GLN A 128 7.71 32.66 19.34
CA GLN A 128 8.44 31.61 20.06
C GLN A 128 9.71 31.20 19.31
N SER A 129 9.60 31.06 17.99
CA SER A 129 10.73 30.65 17.15
C SER A 129 10.63 31.23 15.75
N ALA A 130 11.79 31.42 15.14
CA ALA A 130 11.97 31.77 13.74
C ALA A 130 13.32 31.21 13.31
N ASN A 131 13.33 29.92 12.96
CA ASN A 131 14.54 29.16 12.70
C ASN A 131 14.65 28.78 11.23
N LEU A 132 15.86 28.78 10.68
CA LEU A 132 16.14 28.32 9.33
C LEU A 132 16.46 26.82 9.36
N TYR A 133 15.70 26.05 8.60
CA TYR A 133 15.89 24.62 8.42
C TYR A 133 16.43 24.33 7.02
N THR A 134 17.25 23.28 6.92
CA THR A 134 17.64 22.71 5.64
C THR A 134 17.25 21.24 5.60
N ASP A 135 16.85 20.78 4.42
CA ASP A 135 16.59 19.37 4.16
C ASP A 135 17.81 18.80 3.43
N ARG A 136 18.24 17.60 3.82
CA ARG A 136 19.33 16.86 3.16
C ARG A 136 18.94 16.44 1.73
N ASN A 137 17.66 16.49 1.37
CA ASN A 137 17.12 16.08 0.07
C ASN A 137 17.02 17.20 -0.98
N ASN A 138 17.95 18.16 -0.99
CA ASN A 138 18.04 19.24 -2.01
C ASN A 138 16.83 20.20 -2.08
N SER A 139 16.09 20.38 -0.98
CA SER A 139 15.08 21.45 -0.88
C SER A 139 15.74 22.78 -0.52
N ASN A 140 15.16 23.91 -0.95
CA ASN A 140 15.63 25.23 -0.52
C ASN A 140 15.59 25.34 1.02
N PRO A 141 16.51 26.10 1.65
CA PRO A 141 16.37 26.44 3.06
C PRO A 141 15.01 27.05 3.36
N THR A 142 14.40 26.67 4.48
CA THR A 142 13.03 27.04 4.83
C THR A 142 12.99 27.66 6.21
N TRP A 143 12.41 28.86 6.31
CA TRP A 143 12.13 29.52 7.57
C TRP A 143 10.91 28.91 8.21
N PHE A 144 11.04 28.36 9.41
CA PHE A 144 9.92 27.95 10.26
C PHE A 144 9.72 28.98 11.36
N ILE A 145 8.51 29.52 11.43
CA ILE A 145 8.14 30.58 12.35
C ILE A 145 6.97 30.10 13.19
N SER A 146 7.03 30.30 14.52
CA SER A 146 5.95 29.94 15.42
C SER A 146 5.61 31.04 16.42
N TYR A 147 4.31 31.21 16.63
CA TYR A 147 3.71 32.08 17.62
C TYR A 147 2.87 31.23 18.58
N TYR A 148 2.80 31.68 19.82
CA TYR A 148 2.02 31.02 20.85
C TYR A 148 1.49 32.03 21.86
N PHE A 149 0.33 31.73 22.42
CA PHE A 149 -0.12 32.30 23.67
C PHE A 149 -0.83 31.24 24.52
N ASN A 150 -0.78 31.46 25.83
CA ASN A 150 -1.52 30.67 26.79
C ASN A 150 -1.99 31.58 27.92
N SER A 151 -3.28 31.55 28.22
CA SER A 151 -3.89 32.31 29.29
C SER A 151 -4.98 31.48 29.98
N LYS A 152 -5.52 31.98 31.09
CA LYS A 152 -6.67 31.35 31.75
C LYS A 152 -7.92 31.32 30.86
N GLU A 153 -7.98 32.18 29.84
CA GLU A 153 -9.15 32.37 28.99
C GLU A 153 -9.10 31.54 27.69
N GLY A 154 -7.92 31.03 27.34
CA GLY A 154 -7.70 30.18 26.18
C GLY A 154 -6.22 30.00 25.80
N TYR A 155 -6.02 29.31 24.69
CA TYR A 155 -4.70 29.11 24.08
C TYR A 155 -4.81 29.29 22.58
N GLY A 156 -3.68 29.62 21.96
CA GLY A 156 -3.55 29.67 20.51
C GLY A 156 -2.12 29.47 20.07
N SER A 157 -1.96 28.83 18.92
CA SER A 157 -0.69 28.63 18.26
C SER A 157 -0.84 28.91 16.77
N MET A 158 0.15 29.57 16.20
CA MET A 158 0.28 29.72 14.76
C MET A 158 1.68 29.31 14.37
N ARG A 159 1.81 28.48 13.35
CA ARG A 159 3.12 28.08 12.80
C ARG A 159 3.08 28.13 11.29
N GLY A 160 4.19 28.47 10.66
CA GLY A 160 4.27 28.48 9.21
C GLY A 160 5.69 28.40 8.69
N GLU A 161 5.76 28.09 7.40
CA GLU A 161 6.99 27.85 6.67
C GLU A 161 7.09 28.78 5.46
N VAL A 162 8.25 29.40 5.24
CA VAL A 162 8.54 30.28 4.10
C VAL A 162 9.82 29.82 3.43
N ASP A 163 9.78 29.64 2.11
CA ASP A 163 10.97 29.32 1.31
C ASP A 163 11.94 30.50 1.33
N ALA A 164 13.17 30.27 1.80
CA ALA A 164 14.13 31.34 2.02
C ALA A 164 14.67 31.95 0.71
N LEU A 165 14.52 31.27 -0.43
CA LEU A 165 15.00 31.74 -1.73
C LEU A 165 13.86 32.36 -2.56
N THR A 166 12.71 31.69 -2.64
CA THR A 166 11.58 32.12 -3.49
C THR A 166 10.64 33.08 -2.79
N LYS A 167 10.73 33.19 -1.45
CA LYS A 167 9.84 33.99 -0.59
C LYS A 167 8.39 33.48 -0.55
N GLU A 168 8.14 32.30 -1.11
CA GLU A 168 6.81 31.70 -1.10
C GLU A 168 6.48 31.19 0.31
N VAL A 169 5.27 31.47 0.77
CA VAL A 169 4.72 30.78 1.93
C VAL A 169 4.44 29.35 1.50
N LEU A 170 5.05 28.38 2.17
CA LEU A 170 4.89 26.95 1.86
C LEU A 170 3.76 26.35 2.68
N SER A 171 3.65 26.74 3.94
CA SER A 171 2.56 26.28 4.79
C SER A 171 2.29 27.24 5.93
N PHE A 172 1.07 27.16 6.47
CA PHE A 172 0.81 27.58 7.84
C PHE A 172 -0.34 26.78 8.44
N TYR A 173 -0.37 26.79 9.77
CA TYR A 173 -1.39 26.15 10.58
C TYR A 173 -1.70 27.03 11.78
N ILE A 174 -2.98 27.30 11.98
CA ILE A 174 -3.54 28.06 13.09
C ILE A 174 -4.39 27.11 13.93
N GLU A 175 -4.15 27.15 15.23
CA GLU A 175 -4.91 26.41 16.22
C GLU A 175 -5.22 27.33 17.39
N GLY A 176 -6.42 27.24 17.94
CA GLY A 176 -6.76 27.99 19.13
C GLY A 176 -8.24 27.89 19.43
N ASN A 177 -8.57 27.82 20.71
CA ASN A 177 -9.97 27.76 21.12
C ASN A 177 -10.71 29.09 20.91
N GLU A 178 -10.01 30.19 20.67
CA GLU A 178 -10.60 31.49 20.36
C GLU A 178 -11.26 31.56 18.97
N PHE A 179 -10.89 30.66 18.04
CA PHE A 179 -11.47 30.57 16.70
C PHE A 179 -12.74 29.71 16.64
N TYR A 180 -13.14 29.13 17.78
CA TYR A 180 -14.29 28.24 17.86
C TYR A 180 -15.26 28.73 18.94
N PRO A 181 -16.57 28.67 18.66
CA PRO A 181 -17.55 29.16 19.61
C PRO A 181 -17.61 28.24 20.85
N LYS A 182 -17.81 28.85 22.02
CA LYS A 182 -17.96 28.13 23.30
C LYS A 182 -19.42 27.69 23.47
N GLY A 183 -19.68 26.39 23.51
CA GLY A 183 -21.00 25.81 23.76
C GLY A 183 -21.29 24.57 22.92
N GLU A 184 -22.41 23.92 23.20
CA GLU A 184 -22.86 22.71 22.48
C GLU A 184 -23.80 23.06 21.32
N ASN A 185 -23.80 22.24 20.27
CA ASN A 185 -24.73 22.31 19.13
C ASN A 185 -24.73 23.63 18.34
N ILE A 186 -23.59 24.32 18.28
CA ILE A 186 -23.46 25.57 17.53
C ILE A 186 -23.26 25.25 16.04
N LYS A 187 -24.20 25.71 15.21
CA LYS A 187 -24.18 25.49 13.77
C LYS A 187 -23.10 26.33 13.08
N PRO A 188 -22.42 25.79 12.06
CA PRO A 188 -21.53 26.57 11.20
C PRO A 188 -22.19 27.84 10.68
N SER A 189 -21.45 28.95 10.67
CA SER A 189 -21.90 30.22 10.06
C SER A 189 -21.66 30.25 8.55
N TYR A 190 -20.73 29.41 8.05
CA TYR A 190 -20.42 29.25 6.64
C TYR A 190 -20.85 27.86 6.15
N SER A 191 -21.42 27.83 4.95
CA SER A 191 -21.58 26.59 4.20
C SER A 191 -20.24 26.18 3.56
N LYS A 192 -20.08 24.90 3.21
CA LYS A 192 -18.91 24.42 2.45
C LYS A 192 -18.69 25.22 1.16
N VAL A 193 -19.76 25.60 0.46
CA VAL A 193 -19.68 26.43 -0.77
C VAL A 193 -19.14 27.83 -0.47
N ALA A 194 -19.62 28.49 0.58
CA ALA A 194 -19.12 29.81 0.97
C ALA A 194 -17.66 29.76 1.45
N ALA A 195 -17.31 28.73 2.22
CA ALA A 195 -15.94 28.47 2.65
C ALA A 195 -15.01 28.17 1.46
N LYS A 196 -15.48 27.44 0.45
CA LYS A 196 -14.71 27.19 -0.78
C LYS A 196 -14.40 28.49 -1.52
N ALA A 197 -15.39 29.40 -1.64
CA ALA A 197 -15.16 30.70 -2.27
C ALA A 197 -14.08 31.51 -1.54
N LYS A 198 -14.03 31.43 -0.20
CA LYS A 198 -12.96 32.03 0.62
C LYS A 198 -11.61 31.37 0.37
N ALA A 199 -11.55 30.04 0.30
CA ALA A 199 -10.33 29.32 -0.07
C ALA A 199 -9.83 29.75 -1.46
N ASP A 200 -10.71 29.80 -2.46
CA ASP A 200 -10.34 30.17 -3.84
C ASP A 200 -9.83 31.62 -3.95
N GLU A 201 -10.42 32.56 -3.21
CA GLU A 201 -9.98 33.96 -3.14
C GLU A 201 -8.58 34.07 -2.50
N PHE A 202 -8.38 33.35 -1.39
CA PHE A 202 -7.10 33.27 -0.71
C PHE A 202 -6.01 32.66 -1.61
N LEU A 203 -6.30 31.55 -2.30
CA LEU A 203 -5.36 30.87 -3.19
C LEU A 203 -4.94 31.70 -4.40
N LYS A 204 -5.86 32.48 -4.97
CA LYS A 204 -5.53 33.45 -6.03
C LYS A 204 -4.51 34.49 -5.56
N THR A 205 -4.56 34.86 -4.28
CA THR A 205 -3.70 35.89 -3.69
C THR A 205 -2.33 35.33 -3.31
N ILE A 206 -2.28 34.17 -2.64
CA ILE A 206 -1.03 33.63 -2.09
C ILE A 206 -0.21 32.84 -3.12
N CYS A 207 -0.85 32.12 -4.05
CA CYS A 207 -0.16 31.25 -5.01
C CYS A 207 -0.89 31.14 -6.36
N GLY A 208 -1.41 32.26 -6.87
CA GLY A 208 -2.32 32.28 -8.02
C GLY A 208 -1.83 31.57 -9.28
N GLU A 209 -0.54 31.64 -9.62
CA GLU A 209 0.01 30.96 -10.80
C GLU A 209 -0.02 29.43 -10.66
N LYS A 210 0.36 28.90 -9.49
CA LYS A 210 0.29 27.45 -9.20
C LYS A 210 -1.15 26.99 -9.09
N PHE A 211 -2.02 27.79 -8.46
CA PHE A 211 -3.44 27.48 -8.32
C PHE A 211 -4.14 27.29 -9.68
N LYS A 212 -3.82 28.10 -10.69
CA LYS A 212 -4.31 27.93 -12.07
C LYS A 212 -3.92 26.59 -12.71
N LEU A 213 -2.84 25.99 -12.23
CA LEU A 213 -2.31 24.70 -12.66
C LEU A 213 -2.81 23.56 -11.78
N THR A 214 -3.97 23.69 -11.13
CA THR A 214 -4.57 22.63 -10.32
C THR A 214 -6.00 22.30 -10.76
N SER A 215 -6.48 21.13 -10.34
CA SER A 215 -7.88 20.76 -10.35
C SER A 215 -8.35 20.49 -8.94
N TYR A 216 -9.54 20.98 -8.60
CA TYR A 216 -10.21 20.68 -7.33
C TYR A 216 -10.58 19.20 -7.25
N ASP A 217 -10.34 18.59 -6.10
CA ASP A 217 -10.74 17.22 -5.80
C ASP A 217 -12.09 17.24 -5.06
N ASP A 218 -13.18 17.01 -5.80
CA ASP A 218 -14.54 16.95 -5.27
C ASP A 218 -14.76 15.75 -4.32
N ASN A 219 -13.90 14.73 -4.37
CA ASN A 219 -14.06 13.46 -3.66
C ASN A 219 -13.24 13.39 -2.36
N TYR A 220 -12.37 14.37 -2.09
CA TYR A 220 -11.58 14.37 -0.88
C TYR A 220 -12.47 14.63 0.34
N ASN A 221 -12.71 13.54 1.11
CA ASN A 221 -13.40 13.49 2.40
C ASN A 221 -14.53 14.52 2.52
N GLU A 222 -15.73 14.14 2.08
CA GLU A 222 -16.92 14.70 2.71
C GLU A 222 -16.80 14.41 4.20
N ASP A 223 -16.54 15.44 5.01
CA ASP A 223 -16.43 15.34 6.46
C ASP A 223 -17.54 14.45 6.98
N ILE A 224 -17.18 13.30 7.55
CA ILE A 224 -18.13 12.45 8.24
C ILE A 224 -18.74 13.35 9.33
N ASP A 225 -20.04 13.63 9.21
CA ASP A 225 -20.73 14.51 10.15
C ASP A 225 -20.85 13.81 11.52
N TYR A 226 -19.82 14.00 12.34
CA TYR A 226 -19.81 13.55 13.73
C TYR A 226 -20.71 14.44 14.63
N GLY A 227 -21.42 15.42 14.07
CA GLY A 227 -22.31 16.35 14.78
C GLY A 227 -21.68 17.73 15.07
N TYR A 228 -20.47 18.00 14.57
CA TYR A 228 -19.82 19.31 14.70
C TYR A 228 -18.73 19.49 13.62
N ILE A 229 -18.93 20.43 12.70
CA ILE A 229 -17.95 20.77 11.65
C ILE A 229 -17.13 21.96 12.10
N ARG A 230 -15.82 21.76 12.32
CA ARG A 230 -14.89 22.84 12.72
C ARG A 230 -14.39 23.65 11.54
N ASN A 231 -13.94 22.94 10.52
CA ASN A 231 -13.37 23.51 9.32
C ASN A 231 -13.87 22.71 8.11
N TYR A 232 -13.82 23.32 6.94
CA TYR A 232 -13.96 22.62 5.67
C TYR A 232 -12.59 22.56 5.00
N ASP A 233 -12.16 21.35 4.64
CA ASP A 233 -10.91 21.12 3.93
C ASP A 233 -11.14 21.06 2.42
N PHE A 234 -10.25 21.70 1.67
CA PHE A 234 -10.28 21.78 0.21
C PHE A 234 -8.94 21.35 -0.35
N HIS A 235 -8.99 20.38 -1.26
CA HIS A 235 -7.82 19.75 -1.85
C HIS A 235 -7.78 20.06 -3.34
N TYR A 236 -6.61 20.47 -3.80
CA TYR A 236 -6.35 20.76 -5.20
C TYR A 236 -5.10 20.01 -5.64
N THR A 237 -5.23 19.24 -6.71
CA THR A 237 -4.14 18.42 -7.26
C THR A 237 -3.57 19.10 -8.49
N GLY A 238 -2.23 19.09 -8.64
CA GLY A 238 -1.54 19.65 -9.79
C GLY A 238 -2.03 19.02 -11.10
N LYS A 239 -2.27 19.86 -12.10
CA LYS A 239 -2.72 19.48 -13.43
C LYS A 239 -2.07 20.38 -14.49
N ILE A 240 -0.92 19.95 -14.99
CA ILE A 240 -0.11 20.72 -15.93
C ILE A 240 -0.33 20.17 -17.34
N ASN A 241 -0.80 21.03 -18.26
CA ASN A 241 -1.14 20.66 -19.64
C ASN A 241 -2.05 19.42 -19.72
N GLY A 242 -2.99 19.28 -18.79
CA GLY A 242 -3.92 18.14 -18.72
C GLY A 242 -3.33 16.84 -18.14
N VAL A 243 -2.10 16.84 -17.64
CA VAL A 243 -1.50 15.71 -16.89
C VAL A 243 -1.68 15.94 -15.40
N VAL A 244 -2.27 14.97 -14.71
CA VAL A 244 -2.38 15.02 -13.24
C VAL A 244 -1.02 14.76 -12.61
N CYS A 245 -0.59 15.61 -11.69
CA CYS A 245 0.69 15.54 -11.00
C CYS A 245 0.39 15.42 -9.50
N PRO A 246 0.11 14.22 -8.97
CA PRO A 246 -0.33 14.02 -7.58
C PRO A 246 0.72 14.41 -6.54
N PHE A 247 1.98 14.56 -6.95
CA PHE A 247 3.06 15.08 -6.11
C PHE A 247 3.04 16.62 -5.99
N ASP A 248 2.21 17.30 -6.76
CA ASP A 248 1.92 18.72 -6.64
C ASP A 248 0.51 18.88 -6.07
N SER A 249 0.37 19.60 -4.97
CA SER A 249 -0.92 19.78 -4.31
C SER A 249 -1.00 21.06 -3.50
N ILE A 250 -2.23 21.54 -3.35
CA ILE A 250 -2.58 22.62 -2.45
C ILE A 250 -3.70 22.12 -1.54
N VAL A 251 -3.51 22.29 -0.24
CA VAL A 251 -4.52 22.00 0.77
C VAL A 251 -4.85 23.27 1.52
N VAL A 252 -6.14 23.57 1.66
CA VAL A 252 -6.63 24.73 2.42
C VAL A 252 -7.75 24.29 3.35
N SER A 253 -7.67 24.71 4.61
CA SER A 253 -8.73 24.52 5.59
C SER A 253 -9.35 25.87 5.95
N VAL A 254 -10.68 25.97 5.91
CA VAL A 254 -11.42 27.19 6.24
C VAL A 254 -12.32 26.95 7.43
N ASN A 255 -12.22 27.80 8.45
CA ASN A 255 -13.03 27.73 9.66
C ASN A 255 -14.53 27.86 9.32
N ALA A 256 -15.34 26.93 9.79
CA ALA A 256 -16.76 26.85 9.47
C ALA A 256 -17.61 27.95 10.16
N TYR A 257 -17.04 28.65 11.15
CA TYR A 257 -17.67 29.72 11.93
C TYR A 257 -17.18 31.11 11.55
N THR A 258 -15.86 31.29 11.39
CA THR A 258 -15.28 32.61 11.10
C THR A 258 -15.07 32.85 9.60
N GLY A 259 -14.94 31.78 8.80
CA GLY A 259 -14.59 31.86 7.38
C GLY A 259 -13.11 32.17 7.15
N GLU A 260 -12.29 32.18 8.21
CA GLU A 260 -10.85 32.40 8.13
C GLU A 260 -10.13 31.14 7.64
N VAL A 261 -9.03 31.34 6.90
CA VAL A 261 -8.16 30.24 6.50
C VAL A 261 -7.32 29.82 7.70
N MET A 262 -7.51 28.59 8.17
CA MET A 262 -6.85 28.04 9.35
C MET A 262 -5.61 27.23 8.99
N CYS A 263 -5.60 26.63 7.80
CA CYS A 263 -4.50 25.82 7.32
C CYS A 263 -4.27 26.11 5.84
N TYR A 264 -3.00 26.17 5.46
CA TYR A 264 -2.55 26.20 4.08
C TYR A 264 -1.32 25.30 3.96
N ASN A 265 -1.30 24.46 2.94
CA ASN A 265 -0.13 23.68 2.58
C ASN A 265 0.03 23.68 1.06
N LEU A 266 1.22 24.08 0.61
CA LEU A 266 1.64 24.04 -0.78
C LEU A 266 2.78 23.03 -0.90
N ASN A 267 2.51 21.94 -1.60
CA ASN A 267 3.54 21.03 -2.05
C ASN A 267 3.68 21.21 -3.57
N TRP A 268 4.86 21.66 -4.02
CA TRP A 268 5.09 21.90 -5.43
C TRP A 268 6.52 21.52 -5.81
N LYS A 269 6.67 20.69 -6.84
CA LYS A 269 7.96 20.23 -7.35
C LYS A 269 8.20 20.86 -8.71
N ASN A 270 9.37 21.47 -8.90
CA ASN A 270 9.79 22.06 -10.17
C ASN A 270 10.29 20.97 -11.12
N ILE A 271 9.39 20.08 -11.54
CA ILE A 271 9.73 18.90 -12.35
C ILE A 271 9.33 19.15 -13.80
N LYS A 272 10.27 18.88 -14.71
CA LYS A 272 9.98 18.90 -16.14
C LYS A 272 9.21 17.62 -16.50
N LEU A 273 7.98 17.80 -17.00
CA LEU A 273 7.18 16.67 -17.46
C LEU A 273 7.85 15.93 -18.64
N PRO A 274 7.79 14.58 -18.68
CA PRO A 274 8.20 13.82 -19.85
C PRO A 274 7.36 14.18 -21.09
N SER A 275 7.90 13.93 -22.29
CA SER A 275 7.15 14.15 -23.53
C SER A 275 5.95 13.21 -23.66
N LYS A 276 4.86 13.72 -24.25
CA LYS A 276 3.64 12.95 -24.56
C LYS A 276 3.65 12.32 -25.95
N ASP A 277 4.68 12.54 -26.77
CA ASP A 277 4.64 12.20 -28.20
C ASP A 277 4.51 10.69 -28.48
N LYS A 278 4.89 9.84 -27.52
CA LYS A 278 4.92 8.38 -27.67
C LYS A 278 3.89 7.65 -26.81
N ILE A 279 2.97 8.38 -26.16
CA ILE A 279 2.00 7.72 -25.29
C ILE A 279 0.91 7.00 -26.10
N ILE A 280 0.44 5.87 -25.60
CA ILE A 280 -0.75 5.19 -26.10
C ILE A 280 -1.99 6.03 -25.84
N SER A 281 -3.11 5.74 -26.50
CA SER A 281 -4.38 6.42 -26.20
C SER A 281 -4.98 5.93 -24.88
N LEU A 282 -5.80 6.78 -24.24
CA LEU A 282 -6.60 6.40 -23.07
C LEU A 282 -7.53 5.20 -23.36
N GLU A 283 -8.08 5.13 -24.58
CA GLU A 283 -8.92 4.00 -25.02
C GLU A 283 -8.12 2.69 -25.08
N LYS A 284 -6.89 2.74 -25.59
CA LYS A 284 -5.98 1.58 -25.62
C LYS A 284 -5.60 1.17 -24.20
N ALA A 285 -5.30 2.11 -23.31
CA ALA A 285 -5.02 1.82 -21.91
C ALA A 285 -6.20 1.12 -21.22
N ASN A 286 -7.43 1.61 -21.38
CA ASN A 286 -8.63 0.95 -20.84
C ASN A 286 -8.79 -0.47 -21.41
N SER A 287 -8.59 -0.64 -22.72
CA SER A 287 -8.66 -1.97 -23.36
C SER A 287 -7.65 -2.95 -22.77
N ILE A 288 -6.41 -2.52 -22.54
CA ILE A 288 -5.36 -3.34 -21.92
C ILE A 288 -5.78 -3.78 -20.52
N VAL A 289 -6.29 -2.86 -19.69
CA VAL A 289 -6.71 -3.16 -18.32
C VAL A 289 -7.81 -4.23 -18.32
N PHE A 290 -8.85 -4.10 -19.14
CA PHE A 290 -9.92 -5.12 -19.21
C PHE A 290 -9.50 -6.46 -19.82
N GLN A 291 -8.44 -6.49 -20.64
CA GLN A 291 -7.92 -7.72 -21.22
C GLN A 291 -6.96 -8.46 -20.28
N LYS A 292 -6.13 -7.71 -19.56
CA LYS A 292 -5.07 -8.28 -18.71
C LYS A 292 -5.49 -8.49 -17.27
N LEU A 293 -6.46 -7.72 -16.78
CA LEU A 293 -7.01 -7.87 -15.43
C LEU A 293 -8.39 -8.53 -15.54
N GLY A 294 -8.62 -9.57 -14.75
CA GLY A 294 -9.95 -10.14 -14.60
C GLY A 294 -10.89 -9.04 -14.11
N PHE A 295 -12.01 -8.84 -14.81
CA PHE A 295 -13.06 -7.89 -14.45
C PHE A 295 -14.39 -8.64 -14.47
N ASP A 296 -14.89 -9.03 -13.30
CA ASP A 296 -16.14 -9.77 -13.15
C ASP A 296 -16.85 -9.38 -11.86
N LYS A 297 -18.04 -9.95 -11.67
CA LYS A 297 -18.92 -9.71 -10.52
C LYS A 297 -18.56 -10.62 -9.35
N GLU A 298 -18.27 -10.02 -8.21
CA GLU A 298 -18.02 -10.72 -6.96
C GLU A 298 -18.92 -10.20 -5.84
N TYR A 299 -19.12 -11.03 -4.81
CA TYR A 299 -19.82 -10.58 -3.61
C TYR A 299 -18.84 -9.81 -2.72
N ILE A 300 -19.21 -8.60 -2.35
CA ILE A 300 -18.43 -7.74 -1.46
C ILE A 300 -19.20 -7.45 -0.18
N LYS A 301 -18.48 -7.30 0.92
CA LYS A 301 -19.00 -6.61 2.11
C LYS A 301 -18.91 -5.11 1.83
N TYR A 302 -20.05 -4.42 1.89
CA TYR A 302 -20.16 -2.99 1.66
C TYR A 302 -20.72 -2.30 2.89
N LYS A 303 -20.19 -1.13 3.20
CA LYS A 303 -20.73 -0.21 4.20
C LYS A 303 -20.68 1.19 3.61
N ASN A 304 -21.80 1.91 3.62
CA ASN A 304 -21.79 3.30 3.20
C ASN A 304 -21.13 4.15 4.29
N VAL A 305 -19.89 4.57 4.07
CA VAL A 305 -19.12 5.36 5.05
C VAL A 305 -19.64 6.78 5.23
N LYS A 306 -20.44 7.30 4.27
CA LYS A 306 -21.09 8.61 4.37
C LYS A 306 -22.29 8.59 5.31
N GLU A 307 -22.81 7.40 5.62
CA GLU A 307 -23.95 7.22 6.51
C GLU A 307 -23.49 6.68 7.86
N LYS A 308 -23.64 7.49 8.91
CA LYS A 308 -23.18 7.19 10.29
C LYS A 308 -23.68 5.84 10.82
N ASP A 309 -24.92 5.48 10.51
CA ASP A 309 -25.57 4.24 10.97
C ASP A 309 -25.69 3.17 9.86
N SER A 310 -24.90 3.30 8.78
CA SER A 310 -24.91 2.30 7.71
C SER A 310 -24.51 0.94 8.25
N LYS A 311 -25.38 -0.05 8.02
CA LYS A 311 -25.09 -1.44 8.36
C LYS A 311 -24.29 -2.06 7.22
N GLU A 312 -23.37 -2.96 7.59
CA GLU A 312 -22.71 -3.78 6.57
C GLU A 312 -23.72 -4.65 5.84
N GLU A 313 -23.65 -4.63 4.52
CA GLU A 313 -24.49 -5.43 3.64
C GLU A 313 -23.64 -6.18 2.61
N ILE A 314 -24.19 -7.28 2.09
CA ILE A 314 -23.56 -8.02 1.00
C ILE A 314 -24.09 -7.47 -0.31
N LYS A 315 -23.21 -6.88 -1.10
CA LYS A 315 -23.50 -6.42 -2.46
C LYS A 315 -22.83 -7.33 -3.49
N LEU A 316 -23.40 -7.39 -4.68
CA LEU A 316 -22.74 -7.96 -5.86
C LEU A 316 -22.18 -6.78 -6.66
N ALA A 317 -20.88 -6.78 -6.93
CA ALA A 317 -20.22 -5.67 -7.61
C ALA A 317 -19.24 -6.16 -8.68
N TYR A 318 -19.09 -5.40 -9.77
CA TYR A 318 -18.01 -5.58 -10.73
C TYR A 318 -16.73 -4.90 -10.24
N LEU A 319 -15.63 -5.65 -10.20
CA LEU A 319 -14.30 -5.17 -9.80
C LEU A 319 -13.20 -5.94 -10.53
N PHE A 320 -11.97 -5.44 -10.42
CA PHE A 320 -10.78 -6.13 -10.92
C PHE A 320 -10.20 -7.09 -9.88
N ASP A 321 -9.78 -8.29 -10.30
CA ASP A 321 -9.12 -9.30 -9.44
C ASP A 321 -7.89 -8.72 -8.73
N SER A 322 -7.17 -7.82 -9.40
CA SER A 322 -6.04 -7.08 -8.87
C SER A 322 -5.96 -5.70 -9.55
N ILE A 323 -5.55 -4.68 -8.81
CA ILE A 323 -5.32 -3.32 -9.35
C ILE A 323 -3.81 -3.08 -9.34
N PRO A 324 -3.16 -2.90 -10.51
CA PRO A 324 -1.74 -2.58 -10.57
C PRO A 324 -1.49 -1.16 -10.04
N GLY A 325 -0.23 -0.82 -9.78
CA GLY A 325 0.13 0.54 -9.36
C GLY A 325 -0.28 1.58 -10.40
N ALA A 326 0.03 1.31 -11.67
CA ALA A 326 -0.41 2.09 -12.83
C ALA A 326 -0.22 1.30 -14.14
N ILE A 327 -0.44 1.96 -15.28
CA ILE A 327 -0.07 1.48 -16.61
C ILE A 327 0.95 2.46 -17.20
N ASP A 328 2.10 1.98 -17.69
CA ASP A 328 3.08 2.83 -18.38
C ASP A 328 2.42 3.46 -19.63
N ALA A 329 2.44 4.80 -19.71
CA ALA A 329 1.73 5.51 -20.77
C ALA A 329 2.36 5.31 -22.15
N ASN A 330 3.63 4.92 -22.28
CA ASN A 330 4.30 4.67 -23.56
C ASN A 330 4.10 3.23 -24.03
N SER A 331 4.33 2.25 -23.15
CA SER A 331 4.31 0.82 -23.53
C SER A 331 2.94 0.19 -23.37
N GLY A 332 2.12 0.68 -22.44
CA GLY A 332 0.89 0.00 -22.01
C GLY A 332 1.14 -1.18 -21.07
N GLU A 333 2.35 -1.35 -20.57
CA GLU A 333 2.66 -2.38 -19.57
C GLU A 333 2.01 -2.02 -18.21
N LEU A 334 1.48 -3.04 -17.53
CA LEU A 334 1.03 -2.88 -16.14
C LEU A 334 2.27 -2.77 -15.25
N ILE A 335 2.30 -1.81 -14.34
CA ILE A 335 3.44 -1.60 -13.45
C ILE A 335 2.99 -1.58 -11.99
N ASP A 336 3.86 -2.00 -11.07
CA ASP A 336 3.63 -1.92 -9.63
C ASP A 336 3.86 -0.49 -9.09
N SER A 337 3.73 -0.31 -7.76
CA SER A 337 3.94 0.99 -7.11
C SER A 337 5.39 1.50 -7.17
N MET A 338 6.35 0.63 -7.52
CA MET A 338 7.75 0.96 -7.74
C MET A 338 8.06 1.19 -9.24
N GLY A 339 7.03 1.13 -10.09
CA GLY A 339 7.16 1.28 -11.54
C GLY A 339 7.86 0.11 -12.24
N LYS A 340 7.92 -1.06 -11.61
CA LYS A 340 8.40 -2.30 -12.24
C LYS A 340 7.26 -2.97 -13.01
N THR A 341 7.55 -3.45 -14.21
CA THR A 341 6.58 -4.19 -15.04
C THR A 341 6.07 -5.43 -14.32
N ILE A 342 4.75 -5.53 -14.21
CA ILE A 342 4.05 -6.73 -13.78
C ILE A 342 4.03 -7.68 -14.98
N LYS A 343 4.82 -8.76 -14.90
CA LYS A 343 4.85 -9.80 -15.92
C LYS A 343 3.46 -10.46 -15.98
N GLU A 344 2.97 -10.73 -17.20
CA GLU A 344 1.72 -11.49 -17.38
C GLU A 344 1.82 -12.86 -16.72
N ILE A 345 0.82 -13.17 -15.90
CA ILE A 345 0.65 -14.45 -15.21
C ILE A 345 0.24 -15.50 -16.26
N LYS A 346 1.20 -16.08 -17.00
CA LYS A 346 0.92 -17.18 -17.95
C LYS A 346 0.73 -18.49 -17.19
N PRO A 347 -0.35 -19.27 -17.43
CA PRO A 347 -0.55 -20.56 -16.78
C PRO A 347 0.72 -21.41 -16.89
N ILE A 348 1.20 -21.94 -15.78
CA ILE A 348 2.34 -22.86 -15.77
C ILE A 348 1.81 -24.25 -16.08
N ILE A 349 2.27 -24.80 -17.20
CA ILE A 349 1.83 -26.12 -17.69
C ILE A 349 3.08 -26.97 -17.87
N PHE A 350 3.13 -28.09 -17.17
CA PHE A 350 4.20 -29.08 -17.28
C PHE A 350 3.76 -30.25 -18.15
N ASN A 351 4.66 -30.73 -19.02
CA ASN A 351 4.34 -31.79 -19.98
C ASN A 351 4.35 -33.20 -19.39
N ASP A 352 5.01 -33.40 -18.24
CA ASP A 352 5.39 -34.70 -17.70
C ASP A 352 4.70 -35.08 -16.39
N ILE A 353 3.72 -34.28 -15.93
CA ILE A 353 2.97 -34.57 -14.70
C ILE A 353 1.82 -35.56 -14.91
N LYS A 354 1.45 -35.84 -16.17
CA LYS A 354 0.29 -36.67 -16.50
C LYS A 354 0.48 -38.11 -16.00
N GLY A 355 -0.46 -38.58 -15.19
CA GLY A 355 -0.41 -39.94 -14.61
C GLY A 355 0.43 -40.04 -13.33
N SER A 356 1.01 -38.93 -12.86
CA SER A 356 1.53 -38.84 -11.49
C SER A 356 0.35 -38.87 -10.50
N PRO A 357 0.43 -39.63 -9.39
CA PRO A 357 -0.56 -39.55 -8.32
C PRO A 357 -0.76 -38.14 -7.75
N SER A 358 0.25 -37.27 -7.88
CA SER A 358 0.27 -35.89 -7.37
C SER A 358 -0.08 -34.85 -8.44
N GLU A 359 -0.56 -35.25 -9.63
CA GLU A 359 -0.83 -34.36 -10.76
C GLU A 359 -1.73 -33.18 -10.38
N GLU A 360 -2.82 -33.43 -9.65
CA GLU A 360 -3.76 -32.40 -9.21
C GLU A 360 -3.10 -31.43 -8.22
N ASN A 361 -2.34 -31.93 -7.25
CA ASN A 361 -1.66 -31.09 -6.27
C ASN A 361 -0.58 -30.21 -6.91
N ILE A 362 0.16 -30.73 -7.90
CA ILE A 362 1.13 -29.94 -8.67
C ILE A 362 0.42 -28.81 -9.44
N LYS A 363 -0.74 -29.09 -10.05
CA LYS A 363 -1.55 -28.07 -10.74
C LYS A 363 -2.05 -26.99 -9.78
N ILE A 364 -2.63 -27.39 -8.64
CA ILE A 364 -3.09 -26.46 -7.60
C ILE A 364 -1.95 -25.52 -7.16
N LEU A 365 -0.78 -26.06 -6.84
CA LEU A 365 0.35 -25.23 -6.42
C LEU A 365 0.91 -24.35 -7.54
N SER A 366 0.76 -24.76 -8.80
CA SER A 366 1.15 -23.95 -9.97
C SER A 366 0.19 -22.78 -10.19
N ASP A 367 -1.12 -23.05 -10.06
CA ASP A 367 -2.18 -22.03 -10.14
C ASP A 367 -2.05 -21.00 -9.02
N LEU A 368 -1.71 -21.46 -7.82
CA LEU A 368 -1.44 -20.61 -6.65
C LEU A 368 -0.08 -19.90 -6.70
N ARG A 369 0.73 -20.10 -7.75
CA ARG A 369 2.10 -19.57 -7.83
C ARG A 369 2.92 -19.90 -6.59
N ILE A 370 2.81 -21.12 -6.10
CA ILE A 370 3.74 -21.68 -5.11
C ILE A 370 4.85 -22.41 -5.86
N ILE A 371 4.49 -23.15 -6.90
CA ILE A 371 5.41 -23.67 -7.93
C ILE A 371 5.41 -22.67 -9.09
N ASP A 372 6.55 -22.06 -9.38
CA ASP A 372 6.75 -21.11 -10.48
C ASP A 372 7.88 -21.50 -11.44
N ASP A 373 8.24 -22.78 -11.47
CA ASP A 373 9.35 -23.24 -12.28
C ASP A 373 9.12 -22.91 -13.76
N GLU A 374 10.01 -22.10 -14.33
CA GLU A 374 9.98 -21.73 -15.75
C GLU A 374 10.57 -22.84 -16.66
N THR A 375 10.27 -24.10 -16.35
CA THR A 375 10.72 -25.29 -17.08
C THR A 375 9.58 -25.93 -17.85
N VAL A 376 9.92 -26.64 -18.94
CA VAL A 376 8.93 -27.41 -19.74
C VAL A 376 8.42 -28.65 -18.98
N ASN A 377 9.27 -29.23 -18.14
CA ASN A 377 8.99 -30.44 -17.35
C ASN A 377 9.15 -30.12 -15.86
N PHE A 378 8.27 -30.70 -15.05
CA PHE A 378 8.33 -30.62 -13.59
C PHE A 378 9.28 -31.66 -12.99
N ASN A 379 9.52 -32.78 -13.67
CA ASN A 379 10.26 -33.95 -13.20
C ASN A 379 9.74 -34.48 -11.85
N PRO A 380 8.49 -34.99 -11.79
CA PRO A 380 7.82 -35.34 -10.53
C PRO A 380 8.54 -36.41 -9.69
N TYR A 381 9.35 -37.25 -10.31
CA TYR A 381 10.05 -38.37 -9.66
C TYR A 381 11.49 -38.05 -9.22
N ASP A 382 12.02 -36.89 -9.60
CA ASP A 382 13.33 -36.45 -9.12
C ASP A 382 13.25 -36.04 -7.65
N TYR A 383 14.34 -36.23 -6.91
CA TYR A 383 14.44 -35.72 -5.55
C TYR A 383 14.44 -34.20 -5.54
N ILE A 384 13.65 -33.59 -4.64
CA ILE A 384 13.61 -32.14 -4.52
C ILE A 384 14.87 -31.63 -3.81
N LEU A 385 15.46 -30.56 -4.37
CA LEU A 385 16.54 -29.83 -3.73
C LEU A 385 15.99 -28.92 -2.64
N GLN A 386 16.76 -28.70 -1.57
CA GLN A 386 16.35 -27.88 -0.44
C GLN A 386 15.97 -26.46 -0.87
N LYS A 387 16.71 -25.88 -1.82
CA LYS A 387 16.42 -24.54 -2.35
C LYS A 387 15.00 -24.42 -2.91
N ASP A 388 14.53 -25.44 -3.63
CA ASP A 388 13.20 -25.44 -4.26
C ASP A 388 12.12 -25.69 -3.21
N PHE A 389 12.37 -26.62 -2.29
CA PHE A 389 11.45 -26.88 -1.18
C PHE A 389 11.27 -25.66 -0.27
N ILE A 390 12.35 -24.96 0.08
CA ILE A 390 12.29 -23.74 0.90
C ILE A 390 11.58 -22.62 0.14
N LYS A 391 11.88 -22.44 -1.16
CA LYS A 391 11.16 -21.49 -2.02
C LYS A 391 9.65 -21.75 -1.98
N TYR A 392 9.23 -22.99 -2.23
CA TYR A 392 7.80 -23.33 -2.25
C TYR A 392 7.16 -23.18 -0.87
N MET A 393 7.82 -23.61 0.22
CA MET A 393 7.30 -23.44 1.57
C MET A 393 7.13 -21.96 1.94
N VAL A 394 8.11 -21.11 1.64
CA VAL A 394 8.01 -19.66 1.91
C VAL A 394 6.85 -19.03 1.13
N ARG A 395 6.69 -19.39 -0.15
CA ARG A 395 5.57 -18.91 -0.97
C ARG A 395 4.22 -19.44 -0.50
N SER A 396 4.18 -20.64 0.08
CA SER A 396 2.95 -21.17 0.67
C SER A 396 2.48 -20.42 1.91
N LEU A 397 3.36 -19.69 2.60
CA LEU A 397 2.97 -18.84 3.73
C LEU A 397 2.24 -17.58 3.26
N GLU A 398 2.66 -17.02 2.11
CA GLU A 398 2.16 -15.76 1.57
C GLU A 398 2.16 -15.81 0.03
N PRO A 399 1.11 -16.37 -0.60
CA PRO A 399 1.08 -16.61 -2.05
C PRO A 399 1.13 -15.33 -2.91
N TYR A 400 0.98 -14.14 -2.30
CA TYR A 400 1.02 -12.84 -2.97
C TYR A 400 2.27 -12.00 -2.66
N PHE A 401 3.26 -12.55 -1.95
CA PHE A 401 4.50 -11.84 -1.66
C PHE A 401 5.40 -11.78 -2.90
N VAL A 402 5.47 -10.61 -3.54
CA VAL A 402 6.37 -10.36 -4.68
C VAL A 402 7.76 -10.02 -4.14
N LEU A 403 8.73 -10.89 -4.39
CA LEU A 403 10.13 -10.60 -4.09
C LEU A 403 10.72 -9.63 -5.10
N THR A 404 11.52 -8.69 -4.61
CA THR A 404 12.18 -7.66 -5.43
C THR A 404 13.14 -8.28 -6.44
N ASN A 405 13.71 -9.45 -6.11
CA ASN A 405 14.65 -10.19 -6.93
C ASN A 405 14.35 -11.70 -6.92
N GLU A 406 13.38 -12.14 -7.73
CA GLU A 406 12.94 -13.55 -7.85
C GLU A 406 14.07 -14.53 -8.24
N ASP A 407 15.15 -14.04 -8.83
CA ASP A 407 16.25 -14.86 -9.34
C ASP A 407 17.24 -15.33 -8.26
N SER A 408 17.14 -14.82 -7.01
CA SER A 408 18.03 -15.21 -5.92
C SER A 408 17.33 -16.04 -4.85
N TYR A 409 17.76 -17.30 -4.69
CA TYR A 409 17.35 -18.14 -3.57
C TYR A 409 17.68 -17.53 -2.20
N ASP A 410 18.63 -16.60 -2.11
CA ASP A 410 19.04 -16.00 -0.83
C ASP A 410 17.92 -15.23 -0.12
N GLU A 411 17.01 -14.57 -0.87
CA GLU A 411 15.87 -13.88 -0.27
C GLU A 411 14.90 -14.87 0.40
N TYR A 412 14.63 -16.02 -0.25
CA TYR A 412 13.80 -17.08 0.33
C TYR A 412 14.44 -17.69 1.59
N TYR A 413 15.76 -17.91 1.56
CA TYR A 413 16.48 -18.40 2.75
C TYR A 413 16.44 -17.38 3.90
N LYS A 414 16.61 -16.08 3.60
CA LYS A 414 16.49 -15.02 4.61
C LYS A 414 15.11 -15.05 5.28
N ILE A 415 14.04 -15.11 4.50
CA ILE A 415 12.67 -15.19 5.03
C ILE A 415 12.46 -16.47 5.84
N ALA A 416 12.92 -17.61 5.34
CA ALA A 416 12.79 -18.89 6.05
C ALA A 416 13.53 -18.88 7.40
N ILE A 417 14.66 -18.19 7.50
CA ILE A 417 15.44 -18.01 8.73
C ILE A 417 14.76 -17.03 9.68
N ASP A 418 14.31 -15.88 9.18
CA ASP A 418 13.60 -14.86 9.96
C ASP A 418 12.29 -15.43 10.56
N ARG A 419 11.58 -16.26 9.79
CA ARG A 419 10.39 -17.02 10.23
C ARG A 419 10.72 -18.29 11.03
N LYS A 420 12.00 -18.55 11.30
CA LYS A 420 12.48 -19.68 12.09
C LYS A 420 12.07 -21.06 11.54
N LEU A 421 11.82 -21.18 10.24
CA LEU A 421 11.60 -22.47 9.57
C LEU A 421 12.88 -23.30 9.58
N ILE A 422 13.99 -22.66 9.25
CA ILE A 422 15.35 -23.22 9.27
C ILE A 422 16.30 -22.28 10.01
N SER A 423 17.46 -22.79 10.43
CA SER A 423 18.59 -22.00 10.88
C SER A 423 19.67 -21.88 9.79
N GLU A 424 20.57 -20.92 9.93
CA GLU A 424 21.72 -20.74 9.02
C GLU A 424 22.56 -22.02 8.87
N LYS A 425 22.72 -22.78 9.96
CA LYS A 425 23.50 -24.03 9.96
C LYS A 425 22.83 -25.17 9.17
N GLU A 426 21.54 -25.04 8.89
CA GLU A 426 20.75 -26.04 8.17
C GLU A 426 20.64 -25.71 6.66
N LYS A 427 21.20 -24.58 6.22
CA LYS A 427 21.25 -24.18 4.80
C LYS A 427 22.13 -25.15 4.01
N ASN A 428 21.51 -25.86 3.08
CA ASN A 428 22.13 -26.78 2.14
C ASN A 428 21.42 -26.70 0.78
N ILE A 429 21.66 -25.61 0.04
CA ILE A 429 20.97 -25.21 -1.19
C ILE A 429 20.80 -26.37 -2.19
N ASN A 430 21.86 -27.15 -2.41
CA ASN A 430 21.88 -28.25 -3.39
C ASN A 430 21.68 -29.64 -2.74
N GLY A 431 21.33 -29.70 -1.46
CA GLY A 431 21.05 -30.95 -0.78
C GLY A 431 19.63 -31.44 -1.05
N ASN A 432 19.43 -32.75 -1.10
CA ASN A 432 18.09 -33.33 -1.16
C ASN A 432 17.38 -33.18 0.20
N VAL A 433 16.05 -33.11 0.15
CA VAL A 433 15.21 -32.98 1.35
C VAL A 433 14.76 -34.36 1.84
N SER A 434 15.06 -34.68 3.10
CA SER A 434 14.53 -35.89 3.75
C SER A 434 13.09 -35.69 4.25
N LYS A 435 12.35 -36.78 4.41
CA LYS A 435 10.96 -36.73 4.88
C LYS A 435 10.82 -36.13 6.28
N GLU A 436 11.71 -36.47 7.21
CA GLU A 436 11.73 -35.87 8.56
C GLU A 436 12.06 -34.37 8.55
N PHE A 437 12.87 -33.90 7.59
CA PHE A 437 13.16 -32.48 7.43
C PHE A 437 11.93 -31.74 6.91
N ALA A 438 11.27 -32.26 5.87
CA ALA A 438 10.04 -31.68 5.35
C ALA A 438 8.95 -31.57 6.42
N ALA A 439 8.78 -32.61 7.25
CA ALA A 439 7.88 -32.60 8.40
C ALA A 439 8.17 -31.46 9.38
N LYS A 440 9.46 -31.27 9.72
CA LYS A 440 9.91 -30.18 10.60
C LYS A 440 9.52 -28.81 10.02
N ILE A 441 9.79 -28.57 8.74
CA ILE A 441 9.49 -27.28 8.10
C ILE A 441 7.99 -27.01 8.08
N ALA A 442 7.16 -27.98 7.70
CA ALA A 442 5.71 -27.82 7.66
C ALA A 442 5.12 -27.53 9.05
N VAL A 443 5.59 -28.20 10.10
CA VAL A 443 5.12 -27.96 11.48
C VAL A 443 5.58 -26.61 12.02
N ARG A 444 6.79 -26.16 11.67
CA ARG A 444 7.24 -24.80 11.99
C ARG A 444 6.44 -23.74 11.26
N ALA A 445 6.07 -24.00 10.00
CA ALA A 445 5.20 -23.13 9.21
C ALA A 445 3.77 -23.02 9.77
N LEU A 446 3.33 -23.97 10.60
CA LEU A 446 2.09 -23.90 11.39
C LEU A 446 2.27 -23.21 12.74
N ASN A 447 3.44 -22.62 13.03
CA ASN A 447 3.82 -22.05 14.32
C ASN A 447 3.81 -23.06 15.50
N LEU A 448 3.92 -24.36 15.22
CA LEU A 448 3.91 -25.42 16.24
C LEU A 448 5.31 -25.90 16.65
N GLY A 449 6.37 -25.18 16.23
CA GLY A 449 7.76 -25.59 16.45
C GLY A 449 8.15 -25.75 17.92
N TYR A 450 7.73 -24.82 18.79
CA TYR A 450 7.99 -24.90 20.22
C TYR A 450 7.36 -26.16 20.84
N THR A 451 6.10 -26.44 20.49
CA THR A 451 5.39 -27.64 20.94
C THR A 451 6.08 -28.91 20.45
N ALA A 452 6.51 -28.91 19.19
CA ALA A 452 7.21 -30.04 18.58
C ALA A 452 8.59 -30.33 19.21
N GLU A 453 9.25 -29.34 19.80
CA GLU A 453 10.53 -29.50 20.50
C GLU A 453 10.41 -30.26 21.82
N LEU A 454 9.22 -30.35 22.41
CA LEU A 454 8.93 -31.11 23.62
C LEU A 454 8.89 -32.63 23.35
N SER A 455 9.91 -33.16 22.68
CA SER A 455 9.93 -34.51 22.07
C SER A 455 9.53 -35.66 23.01
N ASN A 456 9.73 -35.51 24.33
CA ASN A 456 9.38 -36.52 25.33
C ASN A 456 7.87 -36.79 25.47
N ILE A 457 7.01 -35.84 25.09
CA ILE A 457 5.55 -36.00 25.23
C ILE A 457 4.92 -36.71 24.02
N PHE A 458 5.67 -36.90 22.94
CA PHE A 458 5.16 -37.48 21.70
C PHE A 458 5.49 -38.96 21.60
N THR A 459 4.57 -39.71 20.99
CA THR A 459 4.76 -41.10 20.59
C THR A 459 4.78 -41.19 19.06
N THR A 460 5.55 -42.15 18.53
CA THR A 460 5.71 -42.37 17.09
C THR A 460 5.44 -43.85 16.83
N PRO A 461 4.21 -44.24 16.45
CA PRO A 461 3.82 -45.64 16.32
C PRO A 461 4.31 -46.27 14.99
N TYR A 462 5.47 -45.87 14.49
CA TYR A 462 6.05 -46.36 13.24
C TYR A 462 7.00 -47.53 13.51
N LYS A 463 7.02 -48.51 12.61
CA LYS A 463 7.90 -49.67 12.69
C LYS A 463 9.38 -49.30 12.59
N ASP A 464 9.67 -48.21 11.90
CA ASP A 464 11.00 -47.63 11.66
C ASP A 464 11.24 -46.34 12.48
N ALA A 465 10.53 -46.15 13.60
CA ALA A 465 10.74 -45.00 14.47
C ALA A 465 12.16 -44.90 15.04
N GLY A 466 12.93 -46.01 15.05
CA GLY A 466 14.33 -46.02 15.47
C GLY A 466 15.29 -45.29 14.52
N ASP A 467 14.89 -45.09 13.26
CA ASP A 467 15.71 -44.39 12.25
C ASP A 467 15.53 -42.86 12.31
N LEU A 468 14.58 -42.38 13.10
CA LEU A 468 14.23 -40.97 13.24
C LEU A 468 15.28 -40.23 14.09
N ASP A 469 15.66 -39.01 13.69
CA ASP A 469 16.40 -38.13 14.60
C ASP A 469 15.54 -37.84 15.85
N ALA A 470 16.05 -38.19 17.03
CA ALA A 470 15.35 -38.01 18.30
C ALA A 470 14.85 -36.58 18.53
N LYS A 471 15.55 -35.56 17.99
CA LYS A 471 15.14 -34.15 18.08
C LYS A 471 13.95 -33.79 17.18
N LEU A 472 13.69 -34.60 16.16
CA LEU A 472 12.60 -34.41 15.19
C LEU A 472 11.35 -35.21 15.54
N LYS A 473 11.36 -35.96 16.65
CA LYS A 473 10.26 -36.82 17.08
C LYS A 473 8.93 -36.10 17.17
N GLY A 474 8.87 -34.97 17.88
CA GLY A 474 7.63 -34.21 18.03
C GLY A 474 7.14 -33.60 16.71
N TYR A 475 8.07 -33.13 15.88
CA TYR A 475 7.75 -32.59 14.55
C TYR A 475 7.09 -33.64 13.65
N VAL A 476 7.67 -34.83 13.57
CA VAL A 476 7.13 -35.93 12.77
C VAL A 476 5.80 -36.45 13.33
N ALA A 477 5.67 -36.55 14.67
CA ALA A 477 4.42 -36.97 15.30
C ALA A 477 3.26 -36.02 14.96
N ILE A 478 3.48 -34.70 15.10
CA ILE A 478 2.49 -33.67 14.77
C ILE A 478 2.15 -33.71 13.28
N ALA A 479 3.16 -33.73 12.41
CA ALA A 479 2.95 -33.74 10.96
C ALA A 479 2.12 -34.94 10.49
N ASN A 480 2.34 -36.12 11.08
CA ASN A 480 1.55 -37.31 10.76
C ASN A 480 0.11 -37.21 11.28
N GLU A 481 -0.08 -36.76 12.52
CA GLU A 481 -1.43 -36.61 13.11
C GLU A 481 -2.28 -35.63 12.29
N LEU A 482 -1.65 -34.55 11.82
CA LEU A 482 -2.25 -33.56 10.92
C LEU A 482 -2.35 -34.03 9.46
N LYS A 483 -1.92 -35.27 9.15
CA LYS A 483 -1.94 -35.87 7.81
C LYS A 483 -1.15 -35.06 6.77
N ILE A 484 -0.11 -34.35 7.20
CA ILE A 484 0.77 -33.56 6.34
C ILE A 484 1.74 -34.49 5.60
N ILE A 485 2.33 -35.44 6.32
CA ILE A 485 3.25 -36.43 5.76
C ILE A 485 2.57 -37.81 5.71
N PRO A 486 2.65 -38.55 4.59
CA PRO A 486 2.04 -39.86 4.48
C PRO A 486 2.90 -40.96 5.14
N VAL A 487 2.22 -41.90 5.80
CA VAL A 487 2.78 -43.14 6.34
C VAL A 487 2.23 -44.32 5.54
N LYS A 488 3.10 -45.25 5.14
CA LYS A 488 2.74 -46.39 4.29
C LYS A 488 3.03 -47.71 5.01
N ASP A 489 2.02 -48.55 5.19
CA ASP A 489 2.13 -49.88 5.80
C ASP A 489 2.78 -49.90 7.21
N GLY A 490 2.63 -48.78 7.94
CA GLY A 490 3.22 -48.55 9.26
C GLY A 490 4.69 -48.11 9.25
N TYR A 491 5.24 -47.76 8.08
CA TYR A 491 6.59 -47.22 7.91
C TYR A 491 6.55 -45.76 7.46
N LEU A 492 7.39 -44.95 8.08
CA LEU A 492 7.53 -43.52 7.76
C LEU A 492 8.61 -43.29 6.69
N TYR A 493 9.72 -44.00 6.77
CA TYR A 493 10.97 -43.80 6.05
C TYR A 493 11.56 -42.40 6.30
N PRO A 494 11.92 -42.05 7.55
CA PRO A 494 12.24 -40.68 7.95
C PRO A 494 13.44 -40.09 7.19
N LYS A 495 14.44 -40.92 6.88
CA LYS A 495 15.69 -40.51 6.20
C LYS A 495 15.60 -40.51 4.67
N ASN A 496 14.54 -41.05 4.09
CA ASN A 496 14.40 -41.08 2.63
C ASN A 496 14.24 -39.66 2.09
N ASN A 497 14.91 -39.38 0.98
CA ASN A 497 14.71 -38.16 0.22
C ASN A 497 13.32 -38.19 -0.42
N ILE A 498 12.61 -37.07 -0.36
CA ILE A 498 11.30 -36.92 -0.99
C ILE A 498 11.44 -36.47 -2.44
N THR A 499 10.54 -36.94 -3.29
CA THR A 499 10.45 -36.48 -4.67
C THR A 499 9.79 -35.10 -4.76
N ARG A 500 9.90 -34.45 -5.91
CA ARG A 500 9.20 -33.20 -6.21
C ARG A 500 7.68 -33.35 -6.14
N ALA A 501 7.14 -34.50 -6.56
CA ALA A 501 5.72 -34.81 -6.40
C ALA A 501 5.31 -34.98 -4.93
N GLU A 502 6.09 -35.72 -4.14
CA GLU A 502 5.82 -35.88 -2.70
C GLU A 502 5.90 -34.54 -1.95
N ALA A 503 6.81 -33.65 -2.35
CA ALA A 503 6.89 -32.30 -1.81
C ALA A 503 5.63 -31.49 -2.10
N ALA A 504 5.08 -31.58 -3.32
CA ALA A 504 3.82 -30.91 -3.68
C ALA A 504 2.66 -31.42 -2.80
N ASP A 505 2.57 -32.73 -2.56
CA ASP A 505 1.55 -33.31 -1.69
C ASP A 505 1.66 -32.80 -0.24
N ILE A 506 2.88 -32.76 0.30
CA ILE A 506 3.16 -32.25 1.65
C ILE A 506 2.72 -30.79 1.79
N ILE A 507 3.04 -29.95 0.80
CA ILE A 507 2.70 -28.52 0.83
C ILE A 507 1.18 -28.33 0.74
N VAL A 508 0.48 -29.05 -0.14
CA VAL A 508 -0.99 -28.99 -0.23
C VAL A 508 -1.63 -29.45 1.08
N ASN A 509 -1.14 -30.52 1.70
CA ASN A 509 -1.68 -30.99 2.98
C ASN A 509 -1.42 -29.97 4.11
N TYR A 510 -0.24 -29.35 4.14
CA TYR A 510 0.05 -28.23 5.03
C TYR A 510 -0.96 -27.08 4.83
N LEU A 511 -1.22 -26.66 3.59
CA LEU A 511 -2.16 -25.57 3.29
C LEU A 511 -3.57 -25.90 3.77
N LYS A 512 -4.04 -27.14 3.56
CA LYS A 512 -5.36 -27.60 4.05
C LYS A 512 -5.48 -27.50 5.57
N VAL A 513 -4.44 -27.92 6.30
CA VAL A 513 -4.38 -27.81 7.77
C VAL A 513 -4.36 -26.35 8.20
N ASN A 514 -3.53 -25.52 7.56
CA ASN A 514 -3.42 -24.11 7.89
C ASN A 514 -4.73 -23.34 7.68
N LEU A 515 -5.48 -23.64 6.61
CA LEU A 515 -6.81 -23.06 6.40
C LEU A 515 -7.78 -23.45 7.53
N THR A 516 -7.77 -24.71 7.95
CA THR A 516 -8.66 -25.23 8.99
C THR A 516 -8.36 -24.67 10.39
N LEU A 517 -7.11 -24.29 10.67
CA LEU A 517 -6.72 -23.70 11.96
C LEU A 517 -7.03 -22.19 12.07
N ASN A 518 -7.27 -21.53 10.94
CA ASN A 518 -7.56 -20.09 10.87
C ASN A 518 -9.06 -19.77 10.67
N ASP A 519 -9.89 -20.80 10.42
CA ASP A 519 -11.36 -20.76 10.52
C ASP A 519 -11.80 -21.00 11.98
#